data_AF-A0A2D7HWL6-F1
#
_entry.id   AF-A0A2D7HWL6-F1
#
_cell.length_a   1.000
_cell.length_b   1.000
_cell.length_c   1.000
_cell.angle_alpha   90.00
_cell.angle_beta   90.00
_cell.angle_gamma   90.00
#
_symmetry.space_group_name_H-M   'P 1'
#
loop_
_entity.id
_entity.type
_entity.pdbx_description
1 polymer ?
#
loop_
_entity_poly.entity_id
_entity_poly.type
_entity_poly.pdbx_seq_one_letter_code
_entity_poly.pdbx_strand_id
1 'polypeptide(L)'
;MASNRVRLYREGLMLSKAELARRAGLSALTIDRVEAGRPCRLNTQRRILAALGLRVADKGSVFGVPQGVPSSFASTLEVSVKAFSSTDSRNSTGRLQ
;
A
#
# COMPACT_ATOMS: atom_id res chain seq x y z
N MET A 1 23.88 3.52 -0.06
CA MET A 1 23.20 2.21 0.00
C MET A 1 21.71 2.44 0.13
N ALA A 2 20.91 2.11 -0.89
CA ALA A 2 19.46 2.23 -0.81
C ALA A 2 18.94 1.23 0.24
N SER A 3 18.39 1.73 1.34
CA SER A 3 17.99 0.95 2.50
C SER A 3 16.70 0.17 2.20
N ASN A 4 16.82 -0.98 1.54
CA ASN A 4 15.67 -1.87 1.35
C ASN A 4 15.30 -2.53 2.69
N ARG A 5 14.04 -2.40 3.12
CA ARG A 5 13.53 -2.94 4.38
C ARG A 5 12.82 -4.29 4.23
N VAL A 6 12.76 -4.86 3.02
CA VAL A 6 12.13 -6.17 2.75
C VAL A 6 12.63 -7.26 3.71
N ARG A 7 13.93 -7.28 4.01
CA ARG A 7 14.52 -8.24 4.96
C ARG A 7 13.93 -8.11 6.37
N LEU A 8 13.75 -6.88 6.85
CA LEU A 8 13.17 -6.61 8.17
C LEU A 8 11.72 -7.09 8.24
N TYR A 9 10.91 -6.80 7.22
CA TYR A 9 9.53 -7.29 7.16
C TYR A 9 9.46 -8.81 7.08
N ARG A 10 10.37 -9.42 6.31
CA ARG A 10 10.47 -10.89 6.22
C ARG A 10 10.80 -11.51 7.58
N GLU A 11 11.79 -10.97 8.28
CA GLU A 11 12.23 -11.46 9.60
C GLU A 11 11.18 -11.21 10.69
N GLY A 12 10.47 -10.07 10.65
CA GLY A 12 9.35 -9.80 11.54
C GLY A 12 8.17 -10.77 11.40
N LEU A 13 8.00 -11.34 10.20
CA LEU A 13 7.01 -12.39 9.94
C LEU A 13 7.57 -13.81 10.13
N MET A 14 8.82 -13.95 10.59
CA MET A 14 9.53 -15.23 10.73
C MET A 14 9.56 -16.07 9.44
N LEU A 15 9.55 -15.42 8.27
CA LEU A 15 9.54 -16.11 6.98
C LEU A 15 10.97 -16.36 6.50
N SER A 16 11.22 -17.56 5.97
CA SER A 16 12.45 -17.81 5.21
C SER A 16 12.35 -17.16 3.83
N LYS A 17 13.49 -16.96 3.16
CA LYS A 17 13.52 -16.40 1.79
C LYS A 17 12.72 -17.24 0.81
N ALA A 18 12.83 -18.56 0.93
CA ALA A 18 12.09 -19.52 0.12
C ALA A 18 10.58 -19.45 0.38
N GLU A 19 10.19 -19.24 1.64
CA GLU A 19 8.78 -19.12 1.99
C GLU A 19 8.16 -17.83 1.45
N LEU A 20 8.85 -16.70 1.58
CA LEU A 20 8.42 -15.45 0.96
C LEU A 20 8.30 -15.59 -0.57
N ALA A 21 9.25 -16.28 -1.19
CA ALA A 21 9.24 -16.55 -2.62
C ALA A 21 8.03 -17.39 -3.04
N ARG A 22 7.70 -18.46 -2.30
CA ARG A 22 6.51 -19.29 -2.54
C ARG A 22 5.22 -18.49 -2.44
N ARG A 23 5.06 -17.69 -1.37
CA ARG A 23 3.88 -16.84 -1.16
C ARG A 23 3.72 -15.78 -2.26
N ALA A 24 4.82 -15.19 -2.70
CA ALA A 24 4.81 -14.25 -3.80
C ALA A 24 4.68 -14.93 -5.17
N GLY A 25 4.88 -16.26 -5.26
CA GLY A 25 5.02 -17.04 -6.50
C GLY A 25 6.23 -16.62 -7.35
N LEU A 26 7.31 -16.18 -6.71
CA LEU A 26 8.56 -15.77 -7.33
C LEU A 26 9.65 -16.82 -7.07
N SER A 27 10.76 -16.73 -7.81
CA SER A 27 11.95 -17.53 -7.48
C SER A 27 12.68 -16.94 -6.27
N ALA A 28 13.29 -17.81 -5.44
CA ALA A 28 14.12 -17.37 -4.32
C ALA A 28 15.24 -16.41 -4.76
N LEU A 29 15.84 -16.65 -5.93
CA LEU A 29 16.83 -15.77 -6.55
C LEU A 29 16.31 -14.35 -6.80
N THR A 30 15.02 -14.21 -7.15
CA THR A 30 14.40 -12.90 -7.33
C THR A 30 14.28 -12.16 -6.01
N ILE A 31 13.89 -12.85 -4.93
CA ILE A 31 13.84 -12.28 -3.58
C ILE A 31 15.22 -11.86 -3.11
N ASP A 32 16.26 -12.69 -3.32
CA ASP A 32 17.65 -12.35 -2.98
C ASP A 32 18.12 -11.07 -3.68
N ARG A 33 17.84 -10.92 -4.98
CA ARG A 33 18.17 -9.70 -5.72
C ARG A 33 17.44 -8.47 -5.18
N VAL A 34 16.17 -8.64 -4.81
CA VAL A 34 15.37 -7.56 -4.23
C VAL A 34 15.92 -7.17 -2.86
N GLU A 35 16.19 -8.12 -1.96
CA GLU A 35 16.82 -7.86 -0.66
C GLU A 35 18.20 -7.19 -0.80
N ALA A 36 18.95 -7.51 -1.86
CA ALA A 36 20.21 -6.84 -2.21
C ALA A 36 20.03 -5.41 -2.77
N GLY A 37 18.79 -4.92 -2.89
CA GLY A 37 18.49 -3.55 -3.33
C GLY A 37 18.48 -3.34 -4.84
N ARG A 38 18.38 -4.42 -5.64
CA ARG A 38 18.28 -4.28 -7.10
C ARG A 38 16.90 -3.78 -7.54
N PRO A 39 16.82 -2.97 -8.61
CA PRO A 39 15.53 -2.54 -9.15
C PRO A 39 14.73 -3.74 -9.66
N CYS A 40 13.43 -3.75 -9.36
CA CYS A 40 12.50 -4.78 -9.78
C CYS A 40 11.24 -4.16 -10.40
N ARG A 41 10.53 -4.93 -11.23
CA ARG A 41 9.31 -4.48 -11.89
C ARG A 41 8.18 -4.26 -10.89
N LEU A 42 7.27 -3.34 -11.19
CA LEU A 42 6.10 -3.04 -10.36
C LEU A 42 5.24 -4.29 -10.08
N ASN A 43 5.13 -5.21 -11.04
CA ASN A 43 4.42 -6.48 -10.84
C ASN A 43 5.07 -7.32 -9.72
N THR A 44 6.40 -7.44 -9.75
CA THR A 44 7.18 -8.15 -8.72
C THR A 44 7.02 -7.49 -7.35
N GLN A 45 7.07 -6.16 -7.29
CA GLN A 45 6.84 -5.41 -6.04
C GLN A 45 5.44 -5.67 -5.48
N ARG A 46 4.40 -5.63 -6.32
CA ARG A 46 3.02 -5.91 -5.92
C ARG A 46 2.88 -7.32 -5.32
N ARG A 47 3.50 -8.33 -5.95
CA ARG A 47 3.48 -9.71 -5.47
C ARG A 47 4.18 -9.87 -4.12
N ILE A 48 5.32 -9.21 -3.93
CA ILE A 48 6.05 -9.22 -2.65
C ILE A 48 5.24 -8.51 -1.56
N LEU A 49 4.63 -7.36 -1.85
CA LEU A 49 3.78 -6.65 -0.88
C LEU A 49 2.58 -7.50 -0.46
N ALA A 50 1.91 -8.15 -1.42
CA ALA A 50 0.82 -9.07 -1.13
C ALA A 50 1.27 -10.24 -0.24
N ALA A 51 2.45 -10.81 -0.49
CA ALA A 51 3.02 -11.89 0.31
C ALA A 51 3.40 -11.46 1.74
N LEU A 52 3.71 -10.17 1.93
CA LEU A 52 3.98 -9.55 3.24
C LEU A 52 2.69 -9.06 3.93
N GLY A 53 1.52 -9.17 3.29
CA GLY A 53 0.25 -8.63 3.82
C GLY A 53 0.14 -7.11 3.78
N LEU A 54 0.94 -6.44 2.93
CA LEU A 54 1.01 -4.99 2.82
C LEU A 54 0.24 -4.46 1.61
N ARG A 55 -0.17 -3.19 1.68
CA ARG A 55 -0.85 -2.53 0.56
C ARG A 55 0.17 -2.00 -0.45
N VAL A 56 -0.29 -1.81 -1.70
CA VAL A 56 0.55 -1.23 -2.77
C VAL A 56 1.02 0.19 -2.44
N ALA A 57 0.25 0.91 -1.61
CA ALA A 57 0.62 2.23 -1.09
C ALA A 57 1.88 2.20 -0.20
N ASP A 58 2.12 1.11 0.53
CA ASP A 58 3.23 0.98 1.47
C ASP A 58 4.57 0.66 0.79
N LYS A 59 4.58 0.55 -0.55
CA LYS A 59 5.78 0.26 -1.36
C LYS A 59 6.96 1.18 -1.04
N GLY A 60 6.67 2.45 -0.71
CA GLY A 60 7.68 3.45 -0.40
C GLY A 60 8.44 3.15 0.89
N SER A 61 7.76 2.61 1.90
CA SER A 61 8.36 2.22 3.17
C SER A 61 9.20 0.94 3.05
N VAL A 62 8.77 0.02 2.18
CA VAL A 62 9.37 -1.31 2.02
C VAL A 62 10.60 -1.29 1.12
N PHE A 63 10.49 -0.74 -0.10
CA PHE A 63 11.55 -0.81 -1.11
C PHE A 63 12.50 0.39 -1.11
N GLY A 64 12.29 1.39 -0.23
CA GLY A 64 13.22 2.49 -0.03
C GLY A 64 13.53 3.30 -1.30
N VAL A 65 12.53 3.48 -2.17
CA VAL A 65 12.71 4.29 -3.38
C VAL A 65 12.85 5.76 -2.95
N PRO A 66 13.84 6.51 -3.43
CA PRO A 66 13.83 7.97 -3.37
C PRO A 66 12.64 8.44 -4.20
N GLN A 67 11.53 8.69 -3.52
CA GLN A 67 10.40 9.36 -4.14
C GLN A 67 10.90 10.75 -4.54
N GLY A 68 11.06 10.99 -5.84
CA GLY A 68 11.07 12.33 -6.42
C GLY A 68 9.71 13.03 -6.31
N VAL A 69 8.97 12.75 -5.23
CA VAL A 69 7.76 13.47 -4.85
C VAL A 69 7.93 13.86 -3.37
N PRO A 70 7.91 15.16 -3.04
CA PRO A 70 7.97 15.59 -1.65
C PRO A 70 6.76 15.01 -0.92
N SER A 71 7.01 14.46 0.26
CA SER A 71 6.04 13.93 1.22
C SER A 71 5.06 14.98 1.78
N SER A 72 4.93 16.14 1.13
CA SER A 72 4.12 17.29 1.58
C SER A 72 2.67 17.27 1.09
N PHE A 73 2.24 16.28 0.30
CA PHE A 73 0.86 16.20 -0.22
C PHE A 73 -0.07 15.26 0.58
N ALA A 74 0.42 14.63 1.66
CA ALA A 74 -0.39 13.72 2.47
C ALA A 74 -1.40 14.43 3.38
N SER A 75 -1.32 15.75 3.56
CA SER A 75 -2.07 16.47 4.59
C SER A 75 -3.39 17.12 4.14
N THR A 76 -3.81 17.01 2.86
CA THR A 76 -4.97 17.77 2.34
C THR A 76 -6.27 16.97 2.22
N LEU A 77 -6.29 15.67 2.53
CA LEU A 77 -7.49 14.83 2.40
C LEU A 77 -8.15 14.46 3.75
N GLU A 78 -8.23 15.43 4.67
CA GLU A 78 -9.03 15.29 5.90
C GLU A 78 -10.03 16.43 6.11
N VAL A 79 -10.44 17.13 5.04
CA VAL A 79 -11.49 18.15 5.14
C VAL A 79 -12.64 17.80 4.20
N SER A 80 -13.80 17.59 4.83
CA SER A 80 -15.16 17.57 4.27
C SER A 80 -15.76 16.23 3.81
N VAL A 81 -16.04 15.36 4.79
CA VAL A 81 -17.15 14.37 4.70
C VAL A 81 -18.40 14.86 5.47
N LYS A 82 -18.48 16.16 5.81
CA LYS A 82 -19.55 16.73 6.67
C LYS A 82 -20.69 17.41 5.91
N ALA A 83 -21.07 16.89 4.74
CA ALA A 83 -22.18 17.44 3.96
C ALA A 83 -23.38 16.49 3.78
N PHE A 84 -23.39 15.29 4.39
CA PHE A 84 -24.50 14.32 4.19
C PHE A 84 -25.47 14.20 5.37
N SER A 85 -25.59 15.19 6.25
CA SER A 85 -26.65 15.15 7.27
C SER A 85 -27.21 16.53 7.58
N SER A 86 -28.28 16.90 6.85
CA SER A 86 -29.41 17.71 7.35
C SER A 86 -30.27 18.20 6.18
N THR A 87 -31.41 17.57 5.93
CA THR A 87 -32.73 18.14 6.25
C THR A 87 -33.81 17.24 5.65
N ASP A 88 -34.41 16.46 6.56
CA ASP A 88 -35.81 16.08 6.53
C ASP A 88 -36.70 17.34 6.43
N SER A 89 -37.97 17.16 6.10
CA SER A 89 -39.07 18.14 6.08
C SER A 89 -39.44 18.76 4.72
N ARG A 90 -40.39 18.10 4.02
CA ARG A 90 -41.65 18.71 3.57
C ARG A 90 -42.64 17.62 3.07
N ASN A 91 -43.37 17.04 4.02
CA ASN A 91 -44.73 16.54 3.80
C ASN A 91 -45.72 17.66 4.17
N SER A 92 -46.92 17.63 3.58
CA SER A 92 -48.03 18.61 3.66
C SER A 92 -47.81 19.82 2.74
N THR A 93 -48.67 20.18 1.79
CA THR A 93 -50.14 20.22 1.78
C THR A 93 -50.64 20.45 0.33
N GLY A 94 -51.87 20.00 0.00
CA GLY A 94 -52.66 20.56 -1.12
C GLY A 94 -53.16 19.51 -2.12
N ARG A 95 -54.27 18.79 -1.91
CA ARG A 95 -55.68 19.24 -1.97
C ARG A 95 -56.19 19.49 -3.40
N LEU A 96 -57.03 18.57 -3.86
CA LEU A 96 -58.26 18.72 -4.68
C LEU A 96 -58.29 19.90 -5.68
N GLN A 97 -58.30 19.59 -6.98
CA GLN A 97 -59.51 19.53 -7.83
C GLN A 97 -59.24 18.65 -9.04
#